data_AF-A0A9K3J2K9-F1
#
_entry.id   AF-A0A9K3J2K9-F1
#
_cell.length_a   1.000
_cell.length_b   1.000
_cell.length_c   1.000
_cell.angle_alpha   90.00
_cell.angle_beta   90.00
_cell.angle_gamma   90.00
#
_symmetry.space_group_name_H-M   'P 1'
#
loop_
_entity.id
_entity.type
_entity.pdbx_description
1 polymer ?
#
loop_
_entity_poly.entity_id
_entity_poly.type
_entity_poly.pdbx_seq_one_letter_code
_entity_poly.pdbx_strand_id
1 'polypeptide(L)'
;MAALVEEKKELVTELKHLKEVGSVSQEQLNTMYANYGITSDDNQQLAKEKHWLITEGFGAFLIAVSQSEEFKSGLEEVYRAYRDVGYQAGLKDGYIYSAQGLGRKETPLYNSKAKKRLSKLDKEFGSETPAILKKILEHPMISINELKALFSSAGPSCPPSLSEGDPQ
;
A
#
# COMPACT_ATOMS: atom_id res chain seq x y z
N MET A 1 38.36 43.29 17.97
CA MET A 1 37.30 42.90 18.93
C MET A 1 36.04 43.74 18.80
N ALA A 2 36.10 45.07 18.67
CA ALA A 2 34.91 45.92 18.56
C ALA A 2 34.03 45.66 17.30
N ALA A 3 34.65 45.41 16.14
CA ALA A 3 33.91 45.16 14.89
C ALA A 3 33.05 43.89 14.92
N LEU A 4 33.56 42.79 15.51
CA LEU A 4 32.83 41.52 15.68
C LEU A 4 31.65 41.63 16.67
N VAL A 5 31.68 42.60 17.59
CA VAL A 5 30.60 42.82 18.55
C VAL A 5 29.43 43.55 17.91
N GLU A 6 29.70 44.48 16.99
CA GLU A 6 28.64 45.19 16.25
C GLU A 6 27.99 44.32 15.18
N GLU A 7 28.76 43.54 14.42
CA GLU A 7 28.23 42.59 13.44
C GLU A 7 27.31 41.54 14.08
N LYS A 8 27.64 41.10 15.30
CA LYS A 8 26.80 40.17 16.08
C LYS A 8 25.51 40.82 16.60
N LYS A 9 25.50 42.12 16.89
CA LYS A 9 24.27 42.83 17.29
C LYS A 9 23.32 42.98 16.10
N GLU A 10 23.85 43.30 14.92
CA GLU A 10 23.08 43.47 13.69
C GLU A 10 22.38 42.16 13.29
N LEU A 11 23.10 41.03 13.34
CA LEU A 11 22.54 39.70 13.08
C LEU A 11 21.44 39.29 14.08
N VAL A 12 21.56 39.69 15.35
CA VAL A 12 20.52 39.41 16.36
C VAL A 12 19.27 40.24 16.11
N THR A 13 19.42 41.49 15.68
CA THR A 13 18.28 42.35 15.31
C THR A 13 17.59 41.85 14.04
N GLU A 14 18.35 41.42 13.02
CA GLU A 14 17.78 40.84 11.81
C GLU A 14 17.06 39.51 12.09
N LEU A 15 17.64 38.62 12.92
CA LEU A 15 16.97 37.39 13.35
C LEU A 15 15.70 37.65 14.13
N LYS A 16 15.68 38.68 14.97
CA LYS A 16 14.50 39.07 15.74
C LYS A 16 13.40 39.62 14.83
N HIS A 17 13.76 40.47 13.86
CA HIS A 17 12.83 40.99 12.87
C HIS A 17 12.30 39.89 11.94
N LEU A 18 13.15 38.95 11.50
CA LEU A 18 12.72 37.77 10.72
C LEU A 18 11.77 36.86 11.52
N LYS A 19 12.02 36.70 12.83
CA LYS A 19 11.12 35.97 13.73
C LYS A 19 9.77 36.69 13.88
N GLU A 20 9.76 38.02 13.99
CA GLU A 20 8.53 38.81 14.11
C GLU A 20 7.73 38.88 12.80
N VAL A 21 8.40 38.96 11.64
CA VAL A 21 7.75 38.99 10.31
C VAL A 21 7.28 37.60 9.85
N GLY A 22 7.95 36.53 10.29
CA GLY A 22 7.60 35.15 9.94
C GLY A 22 6.64 34.45 10.92
N SER A 23 6.36 35.04 12.09
CA SER A 23 5.51 34.40 13.10
C SER A 23 4.09 34.94 13.01
N VAL A 24 3.19 34.16 12.41
CA VAL A 24 1.75 34.35 12.62
C VAL A 24 1.48 34.17 14.10
N SER A 25 0.90 35.18 14.75
CA SER A 25 0.60 35.08 16.19
C SER A 25 -0.49 34.04 16.44
N GLN A 26 -0.47 33.41 17.60
CA GLN A 26 -1.52 32.44 17.98
C GLN A 26 -2.91 33.08 17.94
N GLU A 27 -3.03 34.37 18.27
CA GLU A 27 -4.29 35.13 18.20
C GLU A 27 -4.76 35.37 16.76
N GLN A 28 -3.84 35.63 15.83
CA GLN A 28 -4.16 35.71 14.40
C GLN A 28 -4.59 34.37 13.83
N LEU A 29 -3.93 33.28 14.23
CA LEU A 29 -4.33 31.92 13.92
C LEU A 29 -5.72 31.61 14.48
N ASN A 30 -5.97 31.91 15.75
CA ASN A 30 -7.27 31.69 16.39
C ASN A 30 -8.38 32.50 15.73
N THR A 31 -8.10 33.73 15.31
CA THR A 31 -9.07 34.58 14.58
C THR A 31 -9.32 34.05 13.18
N MET A 32 -8.29 33.57 12.49
CA MET A 32 -8.44 32.91 11.20
C MET A 32 -9.29 31.63 11.34
N TYR A 33 -8.99 30.76 12.32
CA TYR A 33 -9.78 29.56 12.60
C TYR A 33 -11.23 29.87 12.94
N ALA A 34 -11.49 30.87 13.79
CA ALA A 34 -12.84 31.31 14.13
C ALA A 34 -13.61 31.82 12.89
N ASN A 35 -12.95 32.57 11.99
CA ASN A 35 -13.57 33.04 10.75
C ASN A 35 -13.91 31.90 9.77
N TYR A 36 -13.15 30.80 9.81
CA TYR A 36 -13.46 29.59 9.05
C TYR A 36 -14.42 28.63 9.79
N GLY A 37 -14.90 29.00 10.99
CA GLY A 37 -15.74 28.14 11.82
C GLY A 37 -15.01 26.89 12.37
N ILE A 38 -13.68 26.86 12.30
CA ILE A 38 -12.85 25.75 12.76
C ILE A 38 -12.63 25.92 14.26
N THR A 39 -13.10 24.95 15.03
CA THR A 39 -12.92 24.93 16.48
C THR A 39 -11.60 24.27 16.86
N SER A 40 -11.15 24.50 18.10
CA SER A 40 -10.00 23.77 18.66
C SER A 40 -10.23 22.25 18.63
N ASP A 41 -11.48 21.81 18.78
CA ASP A 41 -11.85 20.39 18.74
C ASP A 41 -11.67 19.81 17.34
N ASP A 42 -12.00 20.57 16.29
CA ASP A 42 -11.79 20.15 14.89
C ASP A 42 -10.30 19.96 14.58
N ASN A 43 -9.44 20.86 15.09
CA ASN A 43 -7.99 20.73 14.92
C ASN A 43 -7.40 19.53 15.67
N GLN A 44 -7.87 19.25 16.89
CA GLN A 44 -7.46 18.07 17.63
C GLN A 44 -7.93 16.78 16.95
N GLN A 45 -9.15 16.78 16.42
CA GLN A 45 -9.69 15.66 15.65
C GLN A 45 -8.85 15.40 14.40
N LEU A 46 -8.55 16.44 13.62
CA LEU A 46 -7.69 16.33 12.44
C LEU A 46 -6.29 15.80 12.77
N ALA A 47 -5.72 16.22 13.91
CA ALA A 47 -4.44 15.71 14.37
C ALA A 47 -4.47 14.21 14.69
N LYS A 48 -5.53 13.73 15.36
CA LYS A 48 -5.75 12.31 15.65
C LYS A 48 -5.93 11.48 14.38
N GLU A 49 -6.70 12.00 13.43
CA GLU A 49 -6.95 11.34 12.14
C GLU A 49 -5.67 11.19 11.32
N LYS A 50 -4.86 12.25 11.23
CA LYS A 50 -3.54 12.20 10.57
C LYS A 50 -2.60 11.23 11.27
N HIS A 51 -2.57 11.26 12.61
CA HIS A 51 -1.74 10.33 13.38
C HIS A 51 -2.10 8.88 13.07
N TRP A 52 -3.39 8.54 13.13
CA TRP A 52 -3.87 7.19 12.80
C TRP A 52 -3.50 6.78 11.38
N LEU A 53 -3.68 7.65 10.38
CA LEU A 53 -3.36 7.32 8.99
C LEU A 53 -1.88 6.93 8.82
N ILE A 54 -0.98 7.65 9.50
CA ILE A 54 0.47 7.44 9.42
C ILE A 54 0.90 6.19 10.22
N THR A 55 0.32 5.93 11.39
CA THR A 55 0.74 4.84 12.27
C THR A 55 0.09 3.50 11.90
N GLU A 56 -1.20 3.51 11.59
CA GLU A 56 -2.03 2.30 11.46
C GLU A 56 -2.72 2.21 10.10
N GLY A 57 -3.16 3.35 9.54
CA GLY A 57 -4.03 3.39 8.37
C GLY A 57 -3.43 2.71 7.13
N PHE A 58 -2.16 2.99 6.81
CA PHE A 58 -1.48 2.30 5.70
C PHE A 58 -1.32 0.80 5.96
N GLY A 59 -1.03 0.40 7.20
CA GLY A 59 -0.94 -1.01 7.57
C GLY A 59 -2.27 -1.73 7.39
N ALA A 60 -3.35 -1.15 7.91
CA ALA A 60 -4.71 -1.67 7.76
C ALA A 60 -5.12 -1.77 6.28
N PHE A 61 -4.79 -0.75 5.48
CA PHE A 61 -5.03 -0.76 4.04
C PHE A 61 -4.30 -1.92 3.34
N LEU A 62 -2.99 -2.09 3.58
CA LEU A 62 -2.20 -3.15 2.95
C LEU A 62 -2.70 -4.55 3.37
N ILE A 63 -3.08 -4.71 4.63
CA ILE A 63 -3.67 -5.95 5.14
C ILE A 63 -4.98 -6.24 4.41
N ALA A 64 -5.90 -5.26 4.33
CA ALA A 64 -7.18 -5.43 3.66
C ALA A 64 -7.02 -5.78 2.18
N VAL A 65 -6.10 -5.12 1.46
CA VAL A 65 -5.75 -5.46 0.07
C VAL A 65 -5.21 -6.88 -0.03
N SER A 66 -4.26 -7.25 0.83
CA SER A 66 -3.65 -8.60 0.78
C SER A 66 -4.62 -9.73 1.11
N GLN A 67 -5.67 -9.43 1.89
CA GLN A 67 -6.70 -10.38 2.27
C GLN A 67 -7.87 -10.44 1.29
N SER A 68 -7.95 -9.50 0.35
CA SER A 68 -9.00 -9.44 -0.66
C SER A 68 -8.94 -10.66 -1.59
N GLU A 69 -10.11 -11.17 -1.98
CA GLU A 69 -10.19 -12.33 -2.86
C GLU A 69 -9.67 -12.01 -4.26
N GLU A 70 -9.82 -10.78 -4.74
CA GLU A 70 -9.26 -10.35 -6.03
C GLU A 70 -7.73 -10.43 -6.01
N PHE A 71 -7.10 -10.01 -4.91
CA PHE A 71 -5.65 -10.08 -4.77
C PHE A 71 -5.15 -11.52 -4.62
N LYS A 72 -5.78 -12.33 -3.77
CA LYS A 72 -5.40 -13.74 -3.56
C LYS A 72 -5.58 -14.59 -4.82
N SER A 73 -6.75 -14.49 -5.46
CA SER A 73 -7.07 -15.27 -6.67
C SER A 73 -6.11 -14.91 -7.81
N GLY A 74 -5.87 -13.62 -8.04
CA GLY A 74 -4.89 -13.16 -9.02
C GLY A 74 -3.48 -13.69 -8.73
N LEU A 75 -3.04 -13.63 -7.47
CA LEU A 75 -1.72 -14.14 -7.08
C LEU A 75 -1.60 -15.66 -7.27
N GLU A 76 -2.64 -16.43 -6.95
CA GLU A 76 -2.67 -17.87 -7.17
C GLU A 76 -2.56 -18.21 -8.66
N GLU A 77 -3.27 -17.48 -9.52
CA GLU A 77 -3.21 -17.68 -10.96
C GLU A 77 -1.82 -17.38 -11.54
N VAL A 78 -1.19 -16.28 -11.11
CA VAL A 78 0.18 -15.93 -11.49
C VAL A 78 1.15 -17.01 -11.03
N TYR A 79 1.04 -17.48 -9.79
CA TYR A 79 1.90 -18.54 -9.24
C TYR A 79 1.78 -19.84 -10.03
N ARG A 80 0.54 -20.28 -10.35
CA ARG A 80 0.31 -21.47 -11.18
C ARG A 80 0.91 -21.32 -12.57
N ALA A 81 0.74 -20.15 -13.20
CA ALA A 81 1.31 -19.88 -14.52
C ALA A 81 2.84 -19.87 -14.50
N TYR A 82 3.46 -19.31 -13.47
CA TYR A 82 4.91 -19.31 -13.29
C TYR A 82 5.46 -20.73 -13.14
N ARG A 83 4.80 -21.56 -12.32
CA ARG A 83 5.14 -22.97 -12.15
C ARG A 83 5.09 -23.73 -13.48
N ASP A 84 4.06 -23.52 -14.30
CA ASP A 84 3.92 -24.16 -15.61
C ASP A 84 5.03 -23.74 -16.58
N VAL A 85 5.45 -22.47 -16.56
CA VAL A 85 6.57 -21.97 -17.38
C VAL A 85 7.90 -22.55 -16.90
N GLY A 86 8.14 -22.60 -15.59
CA GLY A 86 9.35 -23.20 -15.02
C GLY A 86 9.47 -24.69 -15.34
N TYR A 87 8.36 -25.43 -15.22
CA TYR A 87 8.29 -26.84 -15.60
C TYR A 87 8.62 -27.05 -17.08
N GLN A 88 8.16 -26.16 -17.97
CA GLN A 88 8.50 -26.19 -19.39
C GLN A 88 9.97 -25.94 -19.66
N ALA A 89 10.57 -24.96 -18.98
CA ALA A 89 11.99 -24.68 -19.11
C ALA A 89 12.82 -25.92 -18.73
N GLY A 90 12.53 -26.51 -17.56
CA GLY A 90 13.23 -27.71 -17.10
C GLY A 90 13.07 -28.92 -18.04
N LEU A 91 11.86 -29.16 -18.57
CA LEU A 91 11.64 -30.22 -19.57
C LEU A 91 12.40 -29.95 -20.87
N LYS A 92 12.41 -28.70 -21.35
CA LYS A 92 13.13 -28.32 -22.57
C LYS A 92 14.63 -28.53 -22.41
N ASP A 93 15.20 -28.11 -21.29
CA ASP A 93 16.63 -28.22 -21.00
C ASP A 93 17.05 -29.69 -20.84
N GLY A 94 16.28 -30.48 -20.10
CA GLY A 94 16.50 -31.92 -19.97
C GLY A 94 16.43 -32.66 -21.31
N TYR A 95 15.55 -32.24 -22.21
CA TYR A 95 15.43 -32.81 -23.56
C TYR A 95 16.55 -32.36 -24.51
N ILE A 96 16.97 -31.10 -24.48
CA ILE A 96 18.16 -30.65 -25.24
C ILE A 96 19.37 -31.49 -24.83
N TYR A 97 19.46 -31.85 -23.56
CA TYR A 97 20.53 -32.67 -23.02
C TYR A 97 20.44 -34.16 -23.42
N SER A 98 19.23 -34.71 -23.60
CA SER A 98 19.01 -36.15 -23.79
C SER A 98 18.61 -36.58 -25.21
N ALA A 99 18.02 -35.68 -26.00
CA ALA A 99 17.70 -35.89 -27.40
C ALA A 99 18.45 -34.84 -28.21
N GLN A 100 19.30 -35.23 -29.15
CA GLN A 100 20.01 -34.34 -30.07
C GLN A 100 19.05 -33.57 -31.02
N GLY A 101 18.17 -32.71 -30.49
CA GLY A 101 17.36 -31.75 -31.25
C GLY A 101 15.93 -32.14 -31.65
N LEU A 102 15.39 -33.31 -31.24
CA LEU A 102 14.00 -33.67 -31.57
C LEU A 102 13.00 -33.09 -30.56
N GLY A 103 12.39 -31.96 -30.93
CA GLY A 103 11.39 -31.24 -30.13
C GLY A 103 10.09 -32.03 -29.92
N ARG A 104 9.59 -32.05 -28.68
CA ARG A 104 8.40 -32.81 -28.30
C ARG A 104 7.13 -32.12 -28.80
N LYS A 105 6.37 -32.82 -29.65
CA LYS A 105 4.95 -32.50 -29.86
C LYS A 105 4.15 -33.15 -28.71
N GLU A 106 3.56 -32.28 -27.90
CA GLU A 106 2.40 -32.55 -27.03
C GLU A 106 2.52 -33.75 -26.08
N THR A 107 3.30 -33.59 -25.01
CA THR A 107 3.07 -34.38 -23.78
C THR A 107 1.77 -33.92 -23.10
N PRO A 108 0.99 -34.80 -22.45
CA PRO A 108 -0.25 -34.41 -21.74
C PRO A 108 -0.07 -33.32 -20.68
N LEU A 109 1.13 -33.18 -20.13
CA LEU A 109 1.51 -32.17 -19.13
C LEU A 109 2.16 -30.92 -19.75
N TYR A 110 2.28 -30.84 -21.08
CA TYR A 110 2.94 -29.74 -21.79
C TYR A 110 1.91 -28.68 -22.22
N ASN A 111 1.90 -27.56 -21.51
CA ASN A 111 1.02 -26.43 -21.83
C ASN A 111 1.74 -25.38 -22.70
N SER A 112 1.79 -25.58 -24.01
CA SER A 112 2.45 -24.67 -24.97
C SER A 112 1.99 -23.20 -24.90
N LYS A 113 0.86 -22.90 -24.22
CA LYS A 113 0.30 -21.57 -24.03
C LYS A 113 0.69 -20.92 -22.69
N ALA A 114 1.39 -21.62 -21.78
CA ALA A 114 1.69 -21.13 -20.43
C ALA A 114 2.43 -19.79 -20.43
N LYS A 115 3.46 -19.62 -21.27
CA LYS A 115 4.19 -18.35 -21.36
C LYS A 115 3.31 -17.18 -21.83
N LYS A 116 2.41 -17.44 -22.80
CA LYS A 116 1.44 -16.43 -23.25
C LYS A 116 0.42 -16.11 -22.16
N ARG A 117 -0.02 -17.12 -21.40
CA ARG A 117 -0.93 -16.95 -20.26
C ARG A 117 -0.28 -16.15 -19.14
N LEU A 118 0.96 -16.45 -18.76
CA LEU A 118 1.70 -15.69 -17.75
C LEU A 118 1.84 -14.22 -18.15
N SER A 119 2.29 -13.94 -19.38
CA SER A 119 2.41 -12.56 -19.86
C SER A 119 1.07 -11.80 -19.90
N LYS A 120 -0.05 -12.51 -20.13
CA LYS A 120 -1.38 -11.92 -20.07
C LYS A 120 -1.76 -11.61 -18.62
N LEU A 121 -1.58 -12.56 -17.72
CA LEU A 121 -1.88 -12.41 -16.28
C LEU A 121 -1.03 -11.31 -15.62
N ASP A 122 0.27 -11.25 -15.92
CA ASP A 122 1.15 -10.19 -15.41
C ASP A 122 0.65 -8.80 -15.84
N LYS A 123 0.14 -8.69 -17.07
CA LYS A 123 -0.40 -7.44 -17.59
C LYS A 123 -1.74 -7.09 -16.94
N GLU A 124 -2.63 -8.07 -16.80
CA GLU A 124 -3.94 -7.90 -16.17
C GLU A 124 -3.79 -7.51 -14.69
N PHE A 125 -2.99 -8.27 -13.93
CA PHE A 125 -2.71 -8.00 -12.51
C PHE A 125 -2.06 -6.63 -12.28
N GLY A 126 -1.19 -6.18 -13.20
CA GLY A 126 -0.59 -4.84 -13.13
C GLY A 126 -1.49 -3.70 -13.58
N SER A 127 -2.60 -3.98 -14.28
CA SER A 127 -3.50 -2.98 -14.85
C SER A 127 -4.83 -2.83 -14.11
N GLU A 128 -5.25 -3.87 -13.39
CA GLU A 128 -6.50 -3.87 -12.65
C GLU A 128 -6.31 -3.20 -11.28
N THR A 129 -7.04 -2.11 -11.06
CA THR A 129 -7.08 -1.44 -9.76
C THR A 129 -7.94 -2.27 -8.80
N PRO A 130 -7.42 -2.69 -7.63
CA PRO A 130 -8.20 -3.37 -6.61
C PRO A 130 -9.49 -2.61 -6.28
N ALA A 131 -10.59 -3.33 -6.04
CA ALA A 131 -11.91 -2.74 -5.79
C ALA A 131 -11.89 -1.74 -4.62
N ILE A 132 -11.08 -2.00 -3.60
CA ILE A 132 -10.91 -1.11 -2.45
C ILE A 132 -10.26 0.22 -2.84
N LEU A 133 -9.27 0.21 -3.73
CA LEU A 133 -8.65 1.42 -4.27
C LEU A 133 -9.62 2.19 -5.15
N LYS A 134 -10.42 1.48 -5.95
CA LYS A 134 -11.45 2.09 -6.79
C LYS A 134 -12.48 2.86 -5.95
N LYS A 135 -12.96 2.26 -4.85
CA LYS A 135 -13.89 2.92 -3.91
C LYS A 135 -13.29 4.18 -3.29
N ILE A 136 -12.01 4.15 -2.91
CA ILE A 136 -11.32 5.33 -2.36
C ILE A 136 -11.20 6.44 -3.41
N LEU A 137 -10.87 6.08 -4.66
CA LEU A 137 -10.76 7.04 -5.76
C LEU A 137 -12.10 7.66 -6.15
N GLU A 138 -13.19 6.89 -6.09
CA GLU A 138 -14.55 7.37 -6.37
C GLU A 138 -15.08 8.30 -5.27
N HIS A 139 -14.56 8.19 -4.04
CA HIS A 139 -14.98 8.98 -2.88
C HIS A 139 -13.78 9.69 -2.20
N PRO A 140 -13.21 10.74 -2.82
CA PRO A 140 -12.04 11.43 -2.29
C PRO A 140 -12.31 12.18 -0.97
N MET A 141 -13.59 12.39 -0.62
CA MET A 141 -14.04 13.05 0.61
C MET A 141 -14.58 12.05 1.65
N ILE A 142 -14.24 10.76 1.54
CA ILE A 142 -14.64 9.74 2.51
C ILE A 142 -14.12 10.09 3.92
N SER A 143 -14.98 9.93 4.93
CA SER A 143 -14.56 10.20 6.31
C SER A 143 -13.57 9.13 6.81
N ILE A 144 -12.71 9.48 7.78
CA ILE A 144 -11.78 8.52 8.39
C ILE A 144 -12.52 7.33 9.01
N ASN A 145 -13.72 7.53 9.56
CA ASN A 145 -14.49 6.45 10.16
C ASN A 145 -15.03 5.47 9.11
N GLU A 146 -15.51 5.98 7.97
CA GLU A 146 -15.91 5.14 6.84
C GLU A 146 -14.71 4.42 6.23
N LEU A 147 -13.56 5.11 6.13
CA LEU A 147 -12.31 4.50 5.66
C LEU A 147 -11.84 3.36 6.57
N LYS A 148 -11.91 3.55 7.89
CA LYS A 148 -11.65 2.50 8.88
C LYS A 148 -12.59 1.30 8.72
N ALA A 149 -13.88 1.56 8.50
CA ALA A 149 -14.86 0.50 8.29
C ALA A 149 -14.55 -0.33 7.03
N LEU A 150 -14.08 0.30 5.94
CA LEU A 150 -13.64 -0.40 4.74
C LEU A 150 -12.46 -1.34 4.97
N PHE A 151 -11.57 -1.02 5.91
CA PHE A 151 -10.42 -1.87 6.25
C PHE A 151 -10.71 -2.88 7.36
N SER A 152 -11.82 -2.73 8.07
CA SER A 152 -12.20 -3.59 9.19
C SER A 152 -13.02 -4.82 8.76
N SER A 153 -13.48 -4.88 7.50
CA SER A 153 -14.28 -6.02 7.03
C SER A 153 -13.40 -7.20 6.64
N ALA A 154 -13.54 -8.27 7.43
CA ALA A 154 -12.92 -9.59 7.33
C ALA A 154 -11.50 -9.72 7.91
N GLY A 155 -11.43 -9.82 9.24
CA GLY A 155 -10.35 -10.60 9.84
C GLY A 155 -10.38 -12.04 9.30
N PRO A 156 -9.23 -12.72 9.22
CA PRO A 156 -9.18 -14.11 8.78
C PRO A 156 -10.07 -14.93 9.71
N SER A 157 -11.06 -15.64 9.17
CA SER A 157 -11.63 -16.76 9.91
C SER A 157 -10.47 -17.71 10.19
N CYS A 158 -10.06 -17.79 11.46
CA CYS A 158 -9.16 -18.85 11.89
C CYS A 158 -9.75 -20.16 11.36
N PRO A 159 -9.00 -20.95 10.57
CA PRO A 159 -9.45 -22.30 10.29
C PRO A 159 -9.67 -22.99 11.65
N PRO A 160 -10.76 -23.76 11.82
CA PRO A 160 -10.98 -24.49 13.05
C PRO A 160 -9.71 -25.28 13.33
N SER A 161 -9.06 -24.97 14.44
CA SER A 161 -7.96 -25.75 14.99
C SER A 161 -8.41 -27.20 14.98
N LEU A 162 -7.68 -28.04 14.24
CA LEU A 162 -7.82 -29.48 14.29
C LEU A 162 -7.69 -29.88 15.75
N SER A 163 -8.84 -30.05 16.42
CA SER A 163 -8.90 -30.70 17.70
C SER A 163 -8.49 -32.13 17.43
N GLU A 164 -7.24 -32.45 17.76
CA GLU A 164 -6.82 -33.80 18.07
C GLU A 164 -7.79 -34.33 19.14
N GLY A 165 -8.75 -35.13 18.68
CA GLY A 165 -9.51 -36.04 19.53
C GLY A 165 -8.92 -37.42 19.32
N ASP A 166 -8.06 -37.81 20.25
CA ASP A 166 -7.47 -39.15 20.33
C ASP A 166 -8.54 -40.25 20.35
N PRO A 167 -8.18 -41.47 19.88
CA PRO A 167 -9.09 -42.60 19.83
C PRO A 167 -9.28 -43.24 21.21
N GLN A 168 -10.53 -43.59 21.52
CA GLN A 168 -10.87 -44.69 22.43
C GLN A 168 -11.76 -45.71 21.71
#